data_AF-A0A816KG77-F1
#
_entry.id   AF-A0A816KG77-F1
#
_cell.length_a   1.000
_cell.length_b   1.000
_cell.length_c   1.000
_cell.angle_alpha   90.00
_cell.angle_beta   90.00
_cell.angle_gamma   90.00
#
_symmetry.space_group_name_H-M   'P 1'
#
loop_
_entity.id
_entity.type
_entity.pdbx_description
1 polymer ?
#
loop_
_entity_poly.entity_id
_entity_poly.type
_entity_poly.pdbx_seq_one_letter_code
_entity_poly.pdbx_strand_id
1 'polypeptide(L)'
;MGSANSETNYNSDESTGSCEGNPSNTDPNTYFKNLDLQLFVEEPLAMLCSFRTFRNECLSTGNPKAHYIEGLLQYFQHRRSIRGLKHLRQSADANYDYGVYIYSILMLCRGNFSEGKKYLDRLSWKTNQARTAQCLTMVKNSKRNQSRFEDQIFNKYRLNGAPNKLRQS
;
A
#
# COMPACT_ATOMS: atom_id res chain seq x y z
N MET A 1 -42.77 -3.49 54.93
CA MET A 1 -42.99 -2.02 54.91
C MET A 1 -41.62 -1.41 55.21
N GLY A 2 -40.98 -0.57 54.41
CA GLY A 2 -41.30 0.15 53.18
C GLY A 2 -40.20 1.20 52.99
N SER A 3 -39.77 1.39 51.74
CA SER A 3 -39.22 2.60 51.08
C SER A 3 -39.25 3.93 51.86
N ALA A 4 -38.34 4.92 51.72
CA ALA A 4 -37.12 5.14 50.91
C ALA A 4 -36.23 6.22 51.65
N ASN A 5 -35.35 7.08 51.10
CA ASN A 5 -34.93 7.44 49.73
C ASN A 5 -33.58 8.22 49.71
N SER A 6 -32.91 8.30 48.55
CA SER A 6 -31.81 9.23 48.18
C SER A 6 -30.49 9.21 49.00
N GLU A 7 -29.32 9.56 48.46
CA GLU A 7 -29.01 10.31 47.22
C GLU A 7 -27.70 9.82 46.58
N THR A 8 -27.65 9.69 45.26
CA THR A 8 -26.46 9.32 44.48
C THR A 8 -25.90 10.52 43.74
N ASN A 9 -24.61 10.84 43.91
CA ASN A 9 -23.89 11.66 42.93
C ASN A 9 -22.39 11.31 42.87
N TYR A 10 -22.03 10.53 41.84
CA TYR A 10 -20.69 10.55 41.26
C TYR A 10 -20.86 10.96 39.79
N ASN A 11 -20.34 12.13 39.43
CA ASN A 11 -20.43 12.66 38.07
C ASN A 11 -19.69 11.73 37.09
N SER A 12 -20.42 11.26 36.08
CA SER A 12 -19.90 10.48 34.97
C SER A 12 -19.65 11.37 33.76
N ASP A 13 -18.49 12.03 33.69
CA ASP A 13 -18.02 12.72 32.47
C ASP A 13 -17.20 11.77 31.59
N GLU A 14 -17.84 10.69 31.12
CA GLU A 14 -17.37 9.95 29.96
C GLU A 14 -18.27 10.33 28.77
N SER A 15 -17.88 11.41 28.09
CA SER A 15 -18.59 11.93 26.92
C SER A 15 -18.45 10.96 25.75
N THR A 16 -19.32 9.95 25.74
CA THR A 16 -19.57 9.06 24.62
C THR A 16 -20.23 9.85 23.51
N GLY A 17 -19.40 10.57 22.75
CA GLY A 17 -19.80 11.27 21.53
C GLY A 17 -20.34 10.28 20.51
N SER A 18 -21.66 10.06 20.53
CA SER A 18 -22.36 9.19 19.61
C SER A 18 -22.25 9.75 18.19
N CYS A 19 -21.35 9.18 17.40
CA CYS A 19 -21.44 9.30 15.95
C CYS A 19 -22.37 8.20 15.44
N GLU A 20 -23.67 8.53 15.36
CA GLU A 20 -24.68 7.76 14.61
C GLU A 20 -24.39 7.79 13.11
N GLY A 21 -23.29 7.16 12.71
CA GLY A 21 -23.12 6.66 11.36
C GLY A 21 -23.90 5.37 11.25
N ASN A 22 -25.00 5.37 10.47
CA ASN A 22 -25.75 4.16 10.14
C ASN A 22 -24.77 3.00 9.85
N PRO A 23 -24.89 1.83 10.53
CA PRO A 23 -24.09 0.68 10.18
C PRO A 23 -24.53 0.23 8.80
N SER A 24 -23.84 0.73 7.77
CA SER A 24 -24.09 0.38 6.39
C SER A 24 -24.05 -1.13 6.31
N ASN A 25 -25.16 -1.73 5.88
CA ASN A 25 -25.39 -3.17 5.87
C ASN A 25 -24.63 -3.81 4.68
N THR A 26 -23.34 -3.46 4.62
CA THR A 26 -22.37 -3.83 3.61
C THR A 26 -21.81 -5.18 4.02
N ASP A 27 -21.97 -6.18 3.15
CA ASP A 27 -21.33 -7.48 3.27
C ASP A 27 -19.85 -7.30 3.72
N PRO A 28 -19.40 -7.99 4.78
CA PRO A 28 -18.04 -7.85 5.30
C PRO A 28 -16.95 -7.97 4.23
N ASN A 29 -17.15 -8.79 3.19
CA ASN A 29 -16.18 -8.91 2.09
C ASN A 29 -16.04 -7.60 1.31
N THR A 30 -17.15 -6.91 1.06
CA THR A 30 -17.20 -5.61 0.40
C THR A 30 -16.59 -4.51 1.26
N TYR A 31 -16.72 -4.58 2.60
CA TYR A 31 -16.04 -3.67 3.52
C TYR A 31 -14.51 -3.81 3.43
N PHE A 32 -13.96 -5.01 3.70
CA PHE A 32 -12.49 -5.20 3.72
C PHE A 32 -11.83 -4.95 2.36
N LYS A 33 -12.52 -5.26 1.25
CA LYS A 33 -12.05 -5.00 -0.11
C LYS A 33 -11.81 -3.52 -0.41
N ASN A 34 -12.70 -2.65 0.11
CA ASN A 34 -12.73 -1.22 -0.19
C ASN A 34 -12.06 -0.36 0.89
N LEU A 35 -11.70 -0.94 2.03
CA LEU A 35 -11.15 -0.23 3.18
C LEU A 35 -9.84 0.49 2.84
N ASP A 36 -9.73 1.74 3.29
CA ASP A 36 -8.50 2.51 3.12
C ASP A 36 -7.43 2.07 4.12
N LEU A 37 -6.25 1.74 3.59
CA LEU A 37 -5.07 1.27 4.30
C LEU A 37 -3.88 2.24 4.15
N GLN A 38 -4.11 3.52 3.82
CA GLN A 38 -3.06 4.50 3.52
C GLN A 38 -2.02 4.63 4.65
N LEU A 39 -2.45 4.62 5.92
CA LEU A 39 -1.56 4.57 7.09
C LEU A 39 -0.52 3.43 7.00
N PHE A 40 -0.96 2.25 6.56
CA PHE A 40 -0.11 1.06 6.39
C PHE A 40 0.66 1.02 5.06
N VAL A 41 0.31 1.85 4.09
CA VAL A 41 1.09 2.05 2.85
C VAL A 41 2.37 2.83 3.16
N GLU A 42 2.29 3.75 4.13
CA GLU A 42 3.41 4.54 4.65
C GLU A 42 4.24 3.72 5.66
N GLU A 43 3.59 2.91 6.50
CA GLU A 43 4.24 1.97 7.44
C GLU A 43 3.85 0.49 7.23
N PRO A 44 4.39 -0.19 6.19
CA PRO A 44 4.09 -1.61 5.90
C PRO A 44 4.29 -2.57 7.08
N LEU A 45 5.25 -2.28 7.96
CA LEU A 45 5.56 -3.11 9.13
C LEU A 45 4.45 -3.07 10.21
N ALA A 46 3.75 -1.95 10.38
CA ALA A 46 2.70 -1.81 11.40
C ALA A 46 1.53 -2.78 11.14
N MET A 47 1.21 -3.06 9.87
CA MET A 47 0.19 -4.03 9.49
C MET A 47 0.58 -5.48 9.87
N LEU A 48 1.87 -5.83 9.87
CA LEU A 48 2.31 -7.18 10.20
C LEU A 48 2.18 -7.51 11.68
N CYS A 49 2.56 -6.57 12.54
CA CYS A 49 2.71 -6.84 13.98
C CYS A 49 1.37 -6.82 14.72
N SER A 50 0.53 -5.81 14.47
CA SER A 50 -0.65 -5.56 15.32
C SER A 50 -1.98 -6.04 14.73
N PHE A 51 -2.03 -6.32 13.42
CA PHE A 51 -3.30 -6.48 12.69
C PHE A 51 -3.36 -7.74 11.81
N ARG A 52 -2.85 -8.88 12.31
CA ARG A 52 -2.71 -10.12 11.52
C ARG A 52 -4.03 -10.66 10.95
N THR A 53 -5.10 -10.75 11.76
CA THR A 53 -6.41 -11.26 11.30
C THR A 53 -7.01 -10.33 10.26
N PHE A 54 -7.04 -9.03 10.56
CA PHE A 54 -7.47 -7.97 9.66
C PHE A 54 -6.72 -7.95 8.32
N ARG A 55 -5.40 -8.12 8.33
CA ARG A 55 -4.57 -8.29 7.12
C ARG A 55 -5.00 -9.51 6.30
N ASN A 56 -5.34 -10.62 6.95
CA ASN A 56 -5.81 -11.82 6.23
C ASN A 56 -7.15 -11.57 5.54
N GLU A 57 -8.10 -10.86 6.17
CA GLU A 57 -9.39 -10.52 5.55
C GLU A 57 -9.24 -9.53 4.38
N CYS A 58 -8.39 -8.52 4.53
CA CYS A 58 -8.07 -7.63 3.41
C CYS A 58 -7.37 -8.37 2.24
N LEU A 59 -6.61 -9.44 2.51
CA LEU A 59 -5.98 -10.28 1.48
C LEU A 59 -6.94 -11.32 0.87
N SER A 60 -7.88 -11.89 1.63
CA SER A 60 -8.88 -12.84 1.12
C SER A 60 -9.88 -12.16 0.18
N THR A 61 -10.28 -10.92 0.53
CA THR A 61 -11.22 -10.08 -0.23
C THR A 61 -10.60 -9.33 -1.41
N GLY A 62 -9.28 -9.42 -1.57
CA GLY A 62 -8.56 -8.85 -2.71
C GLY A 62 -8.28 -7.34 -2.61
N ASN A 63 -8.19 -6.76 -1.41
CA ASN A 63 -7.89 -5.34 -1.22
C ASN A 63 -6.55 -4.96 -1.90
N PRO A 64 -6.54 -4.03 -2.86
CA PRO A 64 -5.34 -3.72 -3.63
C PRO A 64 -4.19 -3.13 -2.82
N LYS A 65 -4.49 -2.36 -1.75
CA LYS A 65 -3.49 -1.79 -0.84
C LYS A 65 -2.87 -2.88 0.04
N ALA A 66 -3.67 -3.84 0.52
CA ALA A 66 -3.16 -4.99 1.28
C ALA A 66 -2.23 -5.88 0.43
N HIS A 67 -2.59 -6.13 -0.82
CA HIS A 67 -1.73 -6.85 -1.77
C HIS A 67 -0.44 -6.08 -2.11
N TYR A 68 -0.46 -4.74 -2.15
CA TYR A 68 0.76 -3.94 -2.30
C TYR A 68 1.69 -4.14 -1.09
N ILE A 69 1.16 -3.91 0.13
CA ILE A 69 1.90 -4.02 1.39
C ILE A 69 2.51 -5.41 1.55
N GLU A 70 1.70 -6.47 1.41
CA GLU A 70 2.18 -7.85 1.49
C GLU A 70 3.22 -8.17 0.42
N GLY A 71 3.04 -7.63 -0.79
CA GLY A 71 3.98 -7.80 -1.88
C GLY A 71 5.36 -7.20 -1.59
N LEU A 72 5.41 -5.99 -1.02
CA LEU A 72 6.66 -5.37 -0.56
C LEU A 72 7.34 -6.22 0.51
N LEU A 73 6.59 -6.64 1.52
CA LEU A 73 7.13 -7.39 2.67
C LEU A 73 7.65 -8.78 2.25
N GLN A 74 6.90 -9.53 1.45
CA GLN A 74 7.35 -10.83 0.94
C GLN A 74 8.55 -10.68 0.01
N TYR A 75 8.60 -9.67 -0.88
CA TYR A 75 9.70 -9.52 -1.83
C TYR A 75 10.99 -9.01 -1.14
N PHE A 76 10.90 -7.93 -0.36
CA PHE A 76 12.08 -7.21 0.16
C PHE A 76 12.49 -7.67 1.56
N GLN A 77 11.57 -7.71 2.52
CA GLN A 77 11.87 -8.10 3.90
C GLN A 77 12.16 -9.61 4.00
N HIS A 78 11.25 -10.45 3.49
CA HIS A 78 11.36 -11.90 3.61
C HIS A 78 12.11 -12.59 2.46
N ARG A 79 12.55 -11.84 1.43
CA ARG A 79 13.27 -12.32 0.24
C ARG A 79 12.55 -13.42 -0.56
N ARG A 80 11.25 -13.59 -0.37
CA ARG A 80 10.38 -14.57 -1.04
C ARG A 80 9.86 -14.00 -2.36
N SER A 81 10.76 -13.75 -3.29
CA SER A 81 10.49 -12.97 -4.52
C SER A 81 9.27 -13.45 -5.32
N ILE A 82 9.06 -14.77 -5.48
CA ILE A 82 7.91 -15.34 -6.19
C ILE A 82 6.58 -14.97 -5.50
N ARG A 83 6.51 -15.10 -4.17
CA ARG A 83 5.31 -14.73 -3.39
C ARG A 83 5.08 -13.23 -3.44
N GLY A 84 6.14 -12.43 -3.26
CA GLY A 84 6.07 -10.97 -3.37
C GLY A 84 5.52 -10.51 -4.72
N LEU A 85 6.03 -11.06 -5.82
CA LEU A 85 5.53 -10.76 -7.16
C LEU A 85 4.07 -11.15 -7.37
N LYS A 86 3.60 -12.27 -6.80
CA LYS A 86 2.19 -12.65 -6.88
C LYS A 86 1.29 -11.59 -6.25
N HIS A 87 1.62 -11.13 -5.04
CA HIS A 87 0.83 -10.08 -4.37
C HIS A 87 0.96 -8.72 -5.07
N LEU A 88 2.17 -8.30 -5.49
CA LEU A 88 2.35 -7.05 -6.25
C LEU A 88 1.59 -7.07 -7.58
N ARG A 89 1.53 -8.21 -8.27
CA ARG A 89 0.72 -8.38 -9.48
C ARG A 89 -0.77 -8.23 -9.19
N GLN A 90 -1.30 -8.86 -8.14
CA GLN A 90 -2.73 -8.73 -7.77
C GLN A 90 -3.10 -7.27 -7.49
N SER A 91 -2.23 -6.53 -6.79
CA SER A 91 -2.40 -5.09 -6.58
C SER A 91 -2.39 -4.29 -7.88
N ALA A 92 -1.45 -4.61 -8.78
CA ALA A 92 -1.33 -3.97 -10.09
C ALA A 92 -2.51 -4.31 -11.02
N ASP A 93 -3.01 -5.53 -11.00
CA ASP A 93 -4.17 -5.98 -11.78
C ASP A 93 -5.41 -5.19 -11.40
N ALA A 94 -5.62 -4.94 -10.10
CA ALA A 94 -6.67 -4.08 -9.56
C ALA A 94 -6.45 -2.56 -9.74
N ASN A 95 -5.55 -2.13 -10.62
CA ASN A 95 -5.24 -0.71 -10.93
C ASN A 95 -4.73 0.14 -9.74
N TYR A 96 -4.19 -0.45 -8.68
CA TYR A 96 -3.59 0.37 -7.62
C TYR A 96 -2.23 0.93 -8.07
N ASP A 97 -2.15 2.25 -8.24
CA ASP A 97 -1.02 2.96 -8.86
C ASP A 97 0.36 2.53 -8.33
N TYR A 98 0.52 2.41 -7.00
CA TYR A 98 1.81 2.01 -6.42
C TYR A 98 2.12 0.54 -6.67
N GLY A 99 1.10 -0.32 -6.72
CA GLY A 99 1.20 -1.72 -7.15
C GLY A 99 1.62 -1.83 -8.63
N VAL A 100 0.94 -1.08 -9.51
CA VAL A 100 1.29 -0.99 -10.95
C VAL A 100 2.73 -0.50 -11.13
N TYR A 101 3.13 0.55 -10.41
CA TYR A 101 4.47 1.10 -10.47
C TYR A 101 5.53 0.11 -10.00
N ILE A 102 5.43 -0.45 -8.79
CA ILE A 102 6.48 -1.35 -8.29
C ILE A 102 6.53 -2.67 -9.06
N TYR A 103 5.38 -3.21 -9.49
CA TYR A 103 5.35 -4.43 -10.30
C TYR A 103 5.98 -4.23 -11.68
N SER A 104 5.63 -3.14 -12.37
CA SER A 104 6.22 -2.82 -13.69
C SER A 104 7.74 -2.65 -13.60
N ILE A 105 8.23 -1.87 -12.63
CA ILE A 105 9.67 -1.68 -12.40
C ILE A 105 10.37 -3.02 -12.10
N LEU A 106 9.79 -3.89 -11.28
CA LEU A 106 10.38 -5.22 -11.01
C LEU A 106 10.41 -6.11 -12.25
N MET A 107 9.39 -6.08 -13.10
CA MET A 107 9.40 -6.83 -14.38
C MET A 107 10.49 -6.31 -15.32
N LEU A 108 10.64 -4.99 -15.47
CA LEU A 108 11.71 -4.36 -16.26
C LEU A 108 13.09 -4.75 -15.71
N CYS A 109 13.32 -4.66 -14.40
CA CYS A 109 14.59 -5.05 -13.77
C CYS A 109 14.95 -6.53 -14.01
N ARG A 110 13.95 -7.42 -14.03
CA ARG A 110 14.09 -8.86 -14.29
C ARG A 110 14.21 -9.22 -15.79
N GLY A 111 14.18 -8.23 -16.69
CA GLY A 111 14.30 -8.44 -18.14
C GLY A 111 12.98 -8.79 -18.84
N ASN A 112 11.86 -8.86 -18.12
CA ASN A 112 10.53 -9.02 -18.72
C ASN A 112 10.00 -7.66 -19.20
N PHE A 113 10.63 -7.14 -20.26
CA PHE A 113 10.39 -5.78 -20.74
C PHE A 113 8.97 -5.58 -21.29
N SER A 114 8.39 -6.62 -21.92
CA SER A 114 7.03 -6.58 -22.48
C SER A 114 5.98 -6.39 -21.37
N GLU A 115 6.02 -7.23 -20.33
CA GLU A 115 5.08 -7.12 -19.20
C GLU A 115 5.35 -5.83 -18.40
N GLY A 116 6.62 -5.52 -18.13
CA GLY A 116 6.99 -4.29 -17.43
C GLY A 116 6.46 -3.03 -18.11
N LYS A 117 6.65 -2.90 -19.42
CA LYS A 117 6.11 -1.79 -20.21
C LYS A 117 4.58 -1.77 -20.20
N LYS A 118 3.92 -2.93 -20.39
CA LYS A 118 2.45 -3.05 -20.38
C LYS A 118 1.83 -2.49 -19.10
N TYR A 119 2.41 -2.78 -17.94
CA TYR A 119 1.90 -2.22 -16.67
C TYR A 119 2.28 -0.75 -16.51
N LEU A 120 3.50 -0.34 -16.86
CA LEU A 120 3.94 1.05 -16.73
C LEU A 120 3.09 2.01 -17.58
N ASP A 121 2.73 1.60 -18.81
CA ASP A 121 1.88 2.38 -19.73
C ASP A 121 0.47 2.65 -19.14
N ARG A 122 -0.05 1.84 -18.20
CA ARG A 122 -1.33 2.11 -17.46
C ARG A 122 -1.28 3.35 -16.57
N LEU A 123 -0.09 3.80 -16.17
CA LEU A 123 0.08 5.03 -15.38
C LEU A 123 0.11 6.30 -16.25
N SER A 124 0.08 6.16 -17.59
CA SER A 124 0.32 7.25 -18.55
C SER A 124 1.65 7.97 -18.31
N TRP A 125 2.69 7.24 -17.87
CA TRP A 125 3.96 7.79 -17.37
C TRP A 125 4.67 8.79 -18.31
N LYS A 126 4.47 8.66 -19.63
CA LYS A 126 5.03 9.55 -20.65
C LYS A 126 4.40 10.95 -20.64
N THR A 127 3.11 11.05 -20.29
CA THR A 127 2.32 12.29 -20.30
C THR A 127 1.98 12.78 -18.89
N ASN A 128 2.07 11.91 -17.87
CA ASN A 128 1.82 12.23 -16.47
C ASN A 128 3.06 11.94 -15.60
N GLN A 129 4.04 12.82 -15.71
CA GLN A 129 5.29 12.75 -14.93
C GLN A 129 5.02 12.96 -13.42
N ALA A 130 4.04 13.79 -13.05
CA ALA A 130 3.68 14.07 -11.65
C ALA A 130 3.19 12.82 -10.91
N ARG A 131 2.25 12.06 -11.49
CA ARG A 131 1.76 10.76 -10.96
C ARG A 131 2.90 9.75 -10.82
N THR A 132 3.81 9.73 -11.79
CA THR A 132 5.01 8.87 -11.75
C THR A 132 5.97 9.26 -10.62
N ALA A 133 6.19 10.56 -10.41
CA ALA A 133 7.01 11.09 -9.33
C ALA A 133 6.38 10.80 -7.95
N GLN A 134 5.06 10.92 -7.79
CA GLN A 134 4.35 10.53 -6.57
C GLN A 134 4.53 9.04 -6.25
N CYS A 135 4.37 8.16 -7.23
CA CYS A 135 4.61 6.72 -7.05
C CYS A 135 6.05 6.42 -6.61
N LEU A 136 7.05 7.09 -7.22
CA LEU A 136 8.45 6.96 -6.83
C LEU A 136 8.70 7.47 -5.40
N THR A 137 8.11 8.61 -5.01
CA THR A 137 8.24 9.18 -3.66
C THR A 137 7.61 8.27 -2.60
N MET A 138 6.44 7.71 -2.85
CA MET A 138 5.80 6.77 -1.90
C MET A 138 6.60 5.48 -1.76
N VAL A 139 7.10 4.92 -2.87
CA VAL A 139 8.01 3.76 -2.84
C VAL A 139 9.35 4.08 -2.17
N LYS A 140 9.81 5.34 -2.15
CA LYS A 140 10.99 5.77 -1.37
C LYS A 140 10.68 5.94 0.11
N ASN A 141 9.53 6.51 0.46
CA ASN A 141 9.14 6.76 1.85
C ASN A 141 8.87 5.45 2.60
N SER A 142 8.14 4.52 1.98
CA SER A 142 7.95 3.16 2.54
C SER A 142 9.26 2.37 2.72
N LYS A 143 10.38 2.84 2.13
CA LYS A 143 11.75 2.30 2.30
C LYS A 143 12.64 3.10 3.25
N ARG A 144 12.31 4.35 3.62
CA ARG A 144 13.00 5.01 4.73
C ARG A 144 12.76 4.25 6.04
N ASN A 145 11.62 3.55 6.12
CA ASN A 145 11.27 2.62 7.19
C ASN A 145 11.80 1.18 6.97
N GLN A 146 12.47 0.87 5.84
CA GLN A 146 12.96 -0.48 5.51
C GLN A 146 14.12 -0.49 4.49
N SER A 147 15.32 -0.83 4.96
CA SER A 147 16.58 -0.52 4.28
C SER A 147 16.87 -1.28 2.97
N ARG A 148 17.56 -0.58 2.07
CA ARG A 148 18.32 -1.04 0.88
C ARG A 148 17.54 -1.34 -0.41
N PHE A 149 17.69 -0.46 -1.41
CA PHE A 149 17.14 -0.66 -2.76
C PHE A 149 17.88 0.10 -3.89
N GLU A 150 18.55 1.22 -3.59
CA GLU A 150 19.01 2.16 -4.62
C GLU A 150 20.05 1.55 -5.58
N ASP A 151 20.89 0.64 -5.08
CA ASP A 151 21.97 -0.04 -5.81
C ASP A 151 21.55 -0.73 -7.12
N GLN A 152 20.32 -1.27 -7.20
CA GLN A 152 19.91 -2.16 -8.31
C GLN A 152 19.12 -1.46 -9.42
N ILE A 153 18.25 -0.50 -9.09
CA ILE A 153 17.46 0.21 -10.11
C ILE A 153 18.34 1.26 -10.80
N PHE A 154 19.00 2.13 -10.03
CA PHE A 154 19.58 3.34 -10.58
C PHE A 154 20.80 3.05 -11.47
N ASN A 155 21.64 2.09 -11.07
CA ASN A 155 22.78 1.65 -11.88
C ASN A 155 22.34 1.00 -13.20
N LYS A 156 21.30 0.16 -13.21
CA LYS A 156 20.85 -0.54 -14.42
C LYS A 156 20.18 0.39 -15.44
N TYR A 157 19.53 1.47 -15.00
CA TYR A 157 18.97 2.48 -15.92
C TYR A 157 20.00 3.52 -16.37
N ARG A 158 20.90 3.97 -15.50
CA ARG A 158 21.94 4.95 -15.87
C ARG A 158 22.92 4.39 -16.92
N LEU A 159 23.22 3.10 -16.89
CA LEU A 159 24.12 2.45 -17.84
C LEU A 159 23.50 2.18 -19.23
N ASN A 160 22.16 2.25 -19.37
CA ASN A 160 21.45 1.88 -20.60
C ASN A 160 20.77 3.06 -21.32
N GLY A 161 21.24 4.29 -21.09
CA GLY A 161 20.94 5.45 -21.92
C GLY A 161 19.86 6.39 -21.39
N ALA A 162 20.30 7.50 -20.80
CA ALA A 162 19.56 8.75 -20.81
C ALA A 162 20.24 9.70 -21.82
N PRO A 163 19.49 10.42 -22.68
CA PRO A 163 20.10 11.35 -23.63
C PRO A 163 20.79 12.52 -22.90
N ASN A 164 22.04 12.78 -23.27
CA ASN A 164 22.92 13.81 -22.69
C ASN A 164 22.47 15.24 -23.05
N LYS A 165 21.36 15.73 -22.48
CA LYS A 165 21.00 17.16 -22.45
C LYS A 165 20.27 17.50 -21.15
N LEU A 166 21.03 17.88 -20.12
CA LEU A 166 20.68 18.82 -19.04
C LEU A 166 21.89 18.99 -18.10
N ARG A 167 23.00 19.46 -18.67
CA ARG A 167 24.21 19.84 -17.92
C ARG A 167 24.87 21.06 -18.56
N GLN A 168 24.09 22.14 -18.66
CA GLN A 168 24.52 23.53 -18.92
C GLN A 168 23.32 24.48 -18.85
N SER A 169 23.12 25.07 -17.67
CA SER A 169 22.56 26.40 -17.39
C SER A 169 22.54 26.56 -15.87
#